data_AF-A0A6A0IJL5-F1
#
_entry.id   AF-A0A6A0IJL5-F1
#
_cell.length_a   1.000
_cell.length_b   1.000
_cell.length_c   1.000
_cell.angle_alpha   90.00
_cell.angle_beta   90.00
_cell.angle_gamma   90.00
#
_symmetry.space_group_name_H-M   'P 1'
#
loop_
_entity.id
_entity.type
_entity.pdbx_description
1 polymer ?
#
loop_
_entity_poly.entity_id
_entity_poly.type
_entity_poly.pdbx_seq_one_letter_code
_entity_poly.pdbx_strand_id
1 'polypeptide(L)'
;MRSLDLSRKPVVVAVCLAVAGLHLFTGPHYRGPFRAFVTGYLIDLALPFSLVLLLGVGLDRSPALRRPAVRAAAVFSVGATVELLQYFGVPLFGRTFDPLDLLMYAAGALAALAFERLAFAPEPRASG
;
A
#
# COMPACT_ATOMS: atom_id res chain seq x y z
N MET A 1 16.66 -5.86 -15.09
CA MET A 1 16.30 -4.56 -14.48
C MET A 1 17.24 -4.35 -13.30
N ARG A 2 17.94 -3.22 -13.20
CA ARG A 2 18.85 -2.92 -12.08
C ARG A 2 18.03 -2.68 -10.81
N SER A 3 18.38 -3.33 -9.71
CA SER A 3 17.84 -3.01 -8.39
C SER A 3 18.60 -1.82 -7.81
N LEU A 4 17.91 -0.98 -7.05
CA LEU A 4 18.54 0.11 -6.29
C LEU A 4 18.79 -0.45 -4.88
N ASP A 5 20.01 -0.42 -4.35
CA ASP A 5 20.30 -0.87 -2.98
C ASP A 5 20.06 0.28 -1.98
N LEU A 6 18.79 0.68 -1.84
CA LEU A 6 18.42 1.80 -0.97
C LEU A 6 18.25 1.34 0.49
N SER A 7 18.58 2.24 1.43
CA SER A 7 18.25 2.01 2.83
C SER A 7 16.73 1.98 3.02
N ARG A 8 16.20 0.84 3.47
CA ARG A 8 14.75 0.59 3.56
C ARG A 8 14.01 1.60 4.43
N LYS A 9 14.50 1.85 5.65
CA LYS A 9 13.82 2.71 6.62
C LYS A 9 13.53 4.12 6.09
N PRO A 10 14.52 4.91 5.61
CA PRO A 10 14.26 6.26 5.14
C PRO A 10 13.35 6.30 3.90
N VAL A 11 13.49 5.35 2.97
CA VAL A 11 12.62 5.28 1.79
C VAL A 11 11.17 5.06 2.19
N VAL A 12 10.91 4.10 3.07
CA VAL A 12 9.54 3.81 3.53
C VAL A 12 8.95 4.98 4.31
N VAL A 13 9.74 5.63 5.18
CA VAL A 13 9.30 6.85 5.88
C VAL A 13 8.94 7.96 4.89
N ALA A 14 9.76 8.20 3.87
CA ALA A 14 9.48 9.20 2.84
C ALA A 14 8.19 8.86 2.06
N VAL A 15 7.97 7.59 1.70
CA VAL A 15 6.72 7.14 1.08
C VAL A 15 5.52 7.40 1.99
N CYS A 16 5.58 7.05 3.28
CA CYS A 16 4.49 7.29 4.22
C CYS A 16 4.17 8.79 4.34
N LEU A 17 5.20 9.65 4.42
CA LEU A 17 5.02 11.10 4.45
C LEU A 17 4.41 11.64 3.15
N ALA A 18 4.82 11.10 2.00
CA ALA A 18 4.25 11.48 0.71
C ALA A 18 2.77 11.08 0.60
N VAL A 19 2.40 9.87 1.03
CA VAL A 19 0.99 9.43 1.05
C VAL A 19 0.16 10.27 2.02
N ALA A 20 0.68 10.55 3.21
CA ALA A 20 0.01 11.43 4.18
C ALA A 20 -0.18 12.84 3.63
N GLY A 21 0.87 13.41 3.02
CA GLY A 21 0.81 14.71 2.36
C GLY A 21 -0.22 14.73 1.23
N LEU A 22 -0.18 13.73 0.35
CA LEU A 22 -1.14 13.57 -0.74
C LEU A 22 -2.58 13.59 -0.21
N HIS A 23 -2.87 12.81 0.83
CA HIS A 23 -4.20 12.74 1.44
C HIS A 23 -4.70 14.11 1.96
N LEU A 24 -3.80 14.95 2.49
CA LEU A 24 -4.16 16.31 2.93
C LEU A 24 -4.56 17.21 1.75
N PHE A 25 -3.89 17.08 0.61
CA PHE A 25 -4.18 17.89 -0.58
C PHE A 25 -5.33 17.36 -1.45
N THR A 26 -5.62 16.05 -1.38
CA THR A 26 -6.62 15.39 -2.23
C THR A 26 -7.96 15.13 -1.53
N GLY A 27 -8.25 15.84 -0.44
CA GLY A 27 -9.51 15.72 0.29
C GLY A 27 -10.77 16.10 -0.53
N PRO A 28 -11.95 16.16 0.11
CA PRO A 28 -13.25 16.35 -0.58
C PRO A 28 -13.35 17.58 -1.49
N HIS A 29 -12.53 18.58 -1.19
CA HIS A 29 -12.47 19.87 -1.89
C HIS A 29 -11.48 19.87 -3.08
N TYR A 30 -10.88 18.73 -3.42
CA TYR A 30 -9.98 18.63 -4.57
C TYR A 30 -10.72 18.99 -5.87
N ARG A 31 -10.13 19.92 -6.63
CA ARG A 31 -10.67 20.44 -7.91
C ARG A 31 -9.74 20.22 -9.11
N GLY A 32 -8.70 19.41 -8.94
CA GLY A 32 -7.72 19.14 -9.99
C GLY A 32 -8.18 18.06 -11.00
N PRO A 33 -7.28 17.66 -11.92
CA PRO A 33 -7.57 16.65 -12.92
C PRO A 33 -7.88 15.28 -12.30
N PHE A 34 -8.62 14.43 -13.03
CA PHE A 34 -9.01 13.08 -12.57
C PHE A 34 -9.69 13.05 -11.20
N ARG A 35 -10.44 14.10 -10.85
CA ARG A 35 -11.08 14.28 -9.54
C ARG A 35 -11.76 13.01 -9.02
N ALA A 36 -12.55 12.34 -9.85
CA ALA A 36 -13.26 11.11 -9.45
C ALA A 36 -12.32 10.03 -8.91
N PHE A 37 -11.18 9.80 -9.57
CA PHE A 37 -10.17 8.86 -9.11
C PHE A 37 -9.45 9.38 -7.85
N VAL A 38 -9.06 10.65 -7.86
CA VAL A 38 -8.29 11.26 -6.77
C VAL A 38 -9.07 11.27 -5.45
N THR A 39 -10.36 11.59 -5.49
CA THR A 39 -11.20 11.64 -4.28
C THR A 39 -11.85 10.31 -3.95
N GLY A 40 -11.91 9.37 -4.91
CA GLY A 40 -12.63 8.10 -4.77
C GLY A 40 -11.75 6.88 -4.50
N TYR A 41 -10.56 6.80 -5.10
CA TYR A 41 -9.80 5.54 -5.20
C TYR A 41 -8.30 5.67 -4.92
N LEU A 42 -7.75 6.89 -5.02
CA LEU A 42 -6.32 7.13 -4.88
C LEU A 42 -5.80 6.68 -3.50
N ILE A 43 -6.58 6.93 -2.46
CA ILE A 43 -6.19 6.57 -1.09
C ILE A 43 -6.29 5.06 -0.86
N ASP A 44 -7.29 4.41 -1.47
CA ASP A 44 -7.47 2.96 -1.46
C ASP A 44 -6.34 2.23 -2.18
N LEU A 45 -5.62 2.89 -3.09
CA LEU A 45 -4.39 2.37 -3.67
C LEU A 45 -3.16 2.69 -2.80
N ALA A 46 -3.03 3.96 -2.38
CA ALA A 46 -1.83 4.47 -1.73
C ALA A 46 -1.63 3.94 -0.30
N LEU A 47 -2.72 3.73 0.45
CA LEU A 47 -2.65 3.20 1.81
C LEU A 47 -2.12 1.76 1.83
N PRO A 48 -2.69 0.78 1.11
CA PRO A 48 -2.14 -0.57 1.07
C PRO A 48 -0.68 -0.59 0.63
N PHE A 49 -0.34 0.23 -0.38
CA PHE A 49 1.04 0.34 -0.85
C PHE A 49 1.99 0.73 0.29
N SER A 50 1.69 1.82 0.99
CA SER A 50 2.53 2.30 2.09
C SER A 50 2.54 1.35 3.29
N LEU A 51 1.41 0.72 3.64
CA LEU A 51 1.29 -0.20 4.78
C LEU A 51 2.08 -1.49 4.58
N VAL A 52 2.07 -2.07 3.37
CA VAL A 52 2.87 -3.28 3.07
C VAL A 52 4.36 -3.00 3.24
N LEU A 53 4.82 -1.83 2.78
CA LEU A 53 6.20 -1.40 2.95
C LEU A 53 6.55 -1.11 4.42
N LEU A 54 5.66 -0.43 5.14
CA LEU A 54 5.81 -0.11 6.56
C LEU A 54 5.90 -1.36 7.43
N LEU A 55 5.08 -2.38 7.17
CA LEU A 55 5.17 -3.68 7.85
C LEU A 55 6.50 -4.39 7.60
N GLY A 56 7.24 -4.02 6.54
CA GLY A 56 8.59 -4.51 6.28
C GLY A 56 9.68 -3.78 7.05
N VAL A 57 9.34 -2.73 7.80
CA VAL A 57 10.30 -1.92 8.58
C VAL A 57 10.32 -2.36 10.04
N GLY A 58 11.47 -2.82 10.53
CA GLY A 58 11.72 -3.00 11.97
C GLY A 58 10.99 -4.17 12.63
N LEU A 59 10.30 -5.02 11.85
CA LEU A 59 9.60 -6.21 12.34
C LEU A 59 10.47 -7.48 12.24
N ASP A 60 11.77 -7.35 12.52
CA ASP A 60 12.75 -8.45 12.49
C ASP A 60 12.37 -9.61 13.45
N ARG A 61 11.54 -9.31 14.46
CA ARG A 61 11.08 -10.28 15.46
C ARG A 61 9.94 -11.20 14.99
N SER A 62 9.25 -10.90 13.89
CA SER A 62 8.15 -11.74 13.39
C SER A 62 8.55 -12.49 12.11
N PRO A 63 8.78 -13.82 12.17
CA PRO A 63 9.18 -14.62 11.00
C PRO A 63 8.18 -14.55 9.84
N ALA A 64 6.89 -14.40 10.15
CA ALA A 64 5.83 -14.31 9.16
C ALA A 64 5.90 -13.00 8.36
N LEU A 65 6.11 -11.87 9.03
CA LEU A 65 6.13 -10.54 8.40
C LEU A 65 7.40 -10.29 7.56
N ARG A 66 8.44 -11.11 7.73
CA ARG A 66 9.60 -11.12 6.83
C ARG A 66 9.22 -11.46 5.39
N ARG A 67 8.12 -12.21 5.18
CA ARG A 67 7.65 -12.58 3.84
C ARG A 67 6.81 -11.44 3.25
N PRO A 68 7.24 -10.79 2.15
CA PRO A 68 6.48 -9.69 1.53
C PRO A 68 5.03 -10.09 1.19
N ALA A 69 4.84 -11.29 0.66
CA ALA A 69 3.51 -11.81 0.31
C ALA A 69 2.56 -11.90 1.51
N VAL A 70 3.08 -12.23 2.71
CA VAL A 70 2.26 -12.30 3.94
C VAL A 70 1.80 -10.89 4.34
N ARG A 71 2.68 -9.90 4.23
CA ARG A 71 2.33 -8.48 4.49
C ARG A 71 1.25 -7.99 3.52
N ALA A 72 1.42 -8.27 2.22
CA ALA A 72 0.42 -7.94 1.21
C ALA A 72 -0.93 -8.62 1.47
N ALA A 73 -0.93 -9.92 1.78
CA ALA A 73 -2.14 -10.66 2.09
C ALA A 73 -2.84 -10.11 3.34
N ALA A 74 -2.09 -9.79 4.40
CA ALA A 74 -2.66 -9.22 5.63
C ALA A 74 -3.34 -7.86 5.36
N VAL A 75 -2.66 -6.95 4.67
CA VAL A 75 -3.19 -5.62 4.34
C VAL A 75 -4.43 -5.72 3.45
N PHE A 76 -4.39 -6.55 2.39
CA PHE A 76 -5.54 -6.79 1.53
C PHE A 76 -6.72 -7.39 2.30
N SER A 77 -6.47 -8.38 3.17
CA SER A 77 -7.53 -9.05 3.92
C SER A 77 -8.26 -8.11 4.87
N VAL A 78 -7.55 -7.16 5.48
CA VAL A 78 -8.18 -6.11 6.31
C VAL A 78 -9.10 -5.25 5.46
N GLY A 79 -8.62 -4.73 4.32
CA GLY A 79 -9.45 -3.93 3.40
C GLY A 79 -10.66 -4.71 2.89
N ALA A 80 -10.47 -5.94 2.43
CA ALA A 80 -11.55 -6.80 1.96
C ALA A 80 -12.58 -7.14 3.05
N THR A 81 -12.14 -7.29 4.31
CA THR A 81 -13.05 -7.52 5.43
C THR A 81 -13.89 -6.27 5.71
N VAL A 82 -13.26 -5.09 5.71
CA VAL A 82 -13.97 -3.81 5.86
C VAL A 82 -15.02 -3.64 4.77
N GLU A 83 -14.68 -4.00 3.54
CA GLU A 83 -15.58 -3.93 2.39
C GLU A 83 -16.74 -4.93 2.48
N LEU A 84 -16.45 -6.16 2.91
CA LEU A 84 -17.47 -7.17 3.17
C LEU A 84 -18.42 -6.77 4.31
N LEU A 85 -17.91 -6.11 5.35
CA LEU A 85 -18.75 -5.60 6.44
C LEU A 85 -19.74 -4.55 5.92
N GLN A 86 -19.31 -3.67 5.01
CA GLN A 86 -20.19 -2.70 4.37
C GLN A 86 -21.27 -3.37 3.52
N TYR A 87 -20.94 -4.46 2.81
CA TYR A 87 -21.93 -5.28 2.10
C TYR A 87 -23.02 -5.83 3.03
N PHE A 88 -22.68 -6.20 4.28
CA PHE A 88 -23.64 -6.62 5.30
C PHE A 88 -24.32 -5.46 6.06
N GLY A 89 -24.09 -4.21 5.65
CA GLY A 89 -24.71 -3.03 6.27
C GLY A 89 -24.00 -2.51 7.52
N VAL A 90 -22.76 -2.93 7.78
CA VAL A 90 -21.93 -2.42 8.89
C VAL A 90 -20.97 -1.36 8.35
N PRO A 91 -21.21 -0.05 8.62
CA PRO A 91 -20.38 1.04 8.08
C PRO A 91 -19.08 1.18 8.87
N LEU A 92 -18.03 0.48 8.44
CA LEU A 92 -16.68 0.57 9.00
C LEU A 92 -15.76 1.21 7.96
N PHE A 93 -15.09 2.32 8.31
CA PHE A 93 -14.18 3.10 7.43
C PHE A 93 -14.73 3.57 6.07
N GLY A 94 -15.97 3.22 5.75
CA GLY A 94 -16.74 3.58 4.58
C GLY A 94 -18.24 3.46 4.88
N ARG A 95 -19.08 3.63 3.86
CA ARG A 95 -20.55 3.58 4.00
C ARG A 95 -21.25 2.72 2.96
N THR A 96 -20.57 2.35 1.89
CA THR A 96 -21.18 1.73 0.72
C THR A 96 -20.21 0.75 0.12
N PHE A 97 -20.70 -0.43 -0.20
CA PHE A 97 -19.91 -1.42 -0.90
C PHE A 97 -19.59 -0.97 -2.33
N ASP A 98 -18.30 -0.83 -2.65
CA ASP A 98 -17.74 -0.61 -3.98
C ASP A 98 -16.70 -1.70 -4.32
N PRO A 99 -17.01 -2.64 -5.22
CA PRO A 99 -16.07 -3.66 -5.67
C PRO A 99 -14.74 -3.11 -6.23
N LEU A 100 -14.72 -1.86 -6.71
CA LEU A 100 -13.50 -1.23 -7.21
C LEU A 100 -12.47 -0.99 -6.10
N ASP A 101 -12.91 -0.85 -4.84
CA ASP A 101 -12.01 -0.67 -3.71
C ASP A 101 -11.17 -1.92 -3.48
N LEU A 102 -11.75 -3.12 -3.67
CA LEU A 102 -11.00 -4.38 -3.64
C LEU A 102 -9.90 -4.42 -4.71
N LEU A 103 -10.18 -3.89 -5.91
CA LEU A 103 -9.18 -3.80 -6.97
C LEU A 103 -8.07 -2.82 -6.61
N MET A 104 -8.39 -1.68 -5.99
CA MET A 104 -7.41 -0.70 -5.53
C MET A 104 -6.54 -1.27 -4.40
N TYR A 105 -7.15 -1.98 -3.45
CA TYR A 105 -6.42 -2.67 -2.38
C TYR A 105 -5.44 -3.69 -2.93
N ALA A 106 -5.88 -4.52 -3.88
CA ALA A 106 -5.03 -5.48 -4.55
C ALA A 106 -3.90 -4.79 -5.34
N ALA A 107 -4.23 -3.74 -6.10
CA ALA A 107 -3.26 -2.99 -6.90
C ALA A 107 -2.18 -2.34 -6.03
N GLY A 108 -2.56 -1.68 -4.94
CA GLY A 108 -1.63 -1.06 -3.99
C GLY A 108 -0.71 -2.10 -3.33
N ALA A 109 -1.26 -3.23 -2.89
CA ALA A 109 -0.49 -4.30 -2.28
C ALA A 109 0.50 -4.93 -3.27
N LEU A 110 0.07 -5.22 -4.51
CA LEU A 110 0.93 -5.77 -5.57
C LEU A 110 2.01 -4.76 -5.99
N ALA A 111 1.65 -3.48 -6.11
CA ALA A 111 2.61 -2.41 -6.40
C ALA A 111 3.69 -2.33 -5.32
N ALA A 112 3.36 -2.51 -4.04
CA ALA A 112 4.35 -2.54 -2.97
C ALA A 112 5.30 -3.73 -3.09
N LEU A 113 4.80 -4.92 -3.46
CA LEU A 113 5.65 -6.08 -3.71
C LEU A 113 6.61 -5.84 -4.88
N ALA A 114 6.12 -5.25 -5.97
CA ALA A 114 6.93 -4.90 -7.13
C ALA A 114 7.99 -3.85 -6.77
N PHE A 115 7.59 -2.79 -6.06
CA PHE A 115 8.48 -1.74 -5.59
C PHE A 115 9.57 -2.31 -4.68
N GLU A 116 9.20 -3.19 -3.73
CA GLU A 116 10.17 -3.80 -2.82
C GLU A 116 11.25 -4.60 -3.57
N ARG A 117 10.86 -5.33 -4.61
CA ARG A 117 11.78 -6.08 -5.48
C ARG A 117 12.69 -5.17 -6.29
N LEU A 118 12.25 -3.96 -6.66
CA LEU A 118 13.05 -3.03 -7.45
C LEU A 118 13.95 -2.15 -6.57
N ALA A 119 13.46 -1.72 -5.41
CA ALA A 119 14.09 -0.70 -4.57
C ALA A 119 14.94 -1.26 -3.43
N PHE A 120 14.86 -2.57 -3.12
CA PHE A 120 15.61 -3.18 -2.02
C PHE A 120 16.18 -4.57 -2.33
N ALA A 121 16.14 -5.02 -3.60
CA ALA A 121 16.75 -6.30 -3.94
C ALA A 121 18.29 -6.18 -3.92
N PRO A 122 19.02 -7.11 -3.27
CA PRO A 122 20.48 -7.13 -3.31
C PRO A 122 20.96 -7.22 -4.76
N GLU A 123 22.01 -6.46 -5.10
CA GLU A 123 22.73 -6.63 -6.37
C GLU A 123 23.11 -8.12 -6.54
N PRO A 124 22.98 -8.70 -7.74
CA PRO A 124 23.49 -10.05 -8.00
C PRO A 124 24.98 -10.02 -7.68
N ARG A 125 25.43 -10.78 -6.68
CA ARG A 125 26.86 -10.96 -6.42
C ARG A 125 27.47 -11.45 -7.72
N ALA A 126 28.33 -10.63 -8.32
CA ALA A 126 29.18 -11.07 -9.41
C ALA A 126 29.96 -12.29 -8.91
N SER A 127 29.61 -13.47 -9.42
CA SER A 127 30.37 -14.69 -9.22
C SER A 127 31.73 -14.49 -9.86
N GLY A 128 32.75 -14.25 -9.03
CA GLY A 128 34.16 -14.36 -9.42
C GLY A 128 34.59 -15.81 -9.55
#